data_AF-A0A178VVJ5-F1
#
_entry.id   AF-A0A178VVJ5-F1
#
_cell.length_a   1.000
_cell.length_b   1.000
_cell.length_c   1.000
_cell.angle_alpha   90.00
_cell.angle_beta   90.00
_cell.angle_gamma   90.00
#
_symmetry.space_group_name_H-M   'P 1'
#
loop_
_entity.id
_entity.type
_entity.pdbx_description
1 polymer ?
#
loop_
_entity_poly.entity_id
_entity_poly.type
_entity_poly.pdbx_seq_one_letter_code
_entity_poly.pdbx_strand_id
1 'polypeptide(L)'
;MLMIARKALASAHTKAFRLATRDVHCFSSILVSPPLVSLDLPENWIPYSDPPPPVSFETEQKTVVVDGNVIAEEIRTKIISEVGKMKKAVGKVPGLAVVLVGEQRDSQTYVRNKIKACEETGIKSVLAELPEDCTEGQIISVLRKFNEDTSIHGILVQLPLPQVCFSFFSLDVVMGDVSVVDVKD
;
A
#
# COMPACT_ATOMS: atom_id res chain seq x y z
N MET A 1 19.85 -3.60 41.28
CA MET A 1 20.51 -3.91 40.00
C MET A 1 19.44 -3.82 38.90
N LEU A 2 18.77 -2.69 38.67
CA LEU A 2 19.12 -1.32 38.25
C LEU A 2 19.61 -1.20 36.78
N MET A 3 18.87 -0.38 36.01
CA MET A 3 19.06 0.12 34.62
C MET A 3 18.72 -0.90 33.51
N ILE A 4 17.78 -0.62 32.59
CA ILE A 4 17.85 0.32 31.45
C ILE A 4 16.43 0.92 31.22
N ALA A 5 16.17 2.18 31.59
CA ALA A 5 16.28 3.43 30.81
C ALA A 5 15.17 3.65 29.75
N ARG A 6 14.23 4.53 30.13
CA ARG A 6 13.31 5.28 29.25
C ARG A 6 14.06 6.40 28.52
N LYS A 7 13.53 6.79 27.35
CA LYS A 7 13.53 8.15 26.76
C LYS A 7 14.70 8.57 25.84
N ALA A 8 14.39 8.74 24.56
CA ALA A 8 14.93 9.73 23.62
C ALA A 8 13.87 9.87 22.51
N LEU A 9 12.96 10.84 22.49
CA LEU A 9 13.07 12.28 22.22
C LEU A 9 13.90 12.67 20.98
N ALA A 10 13.16 13.10 19.96
CA ALA A 10 13.45 14.15 18.98
C ALA A 10 14.63 14.00 18.01
N SER A 11 14.31 13.88 16.72
CA SER A 11 15.05 14.59 15.68
C SER A 11 14.07 15.05 14.60
N ALA A 12 13.67 16.32 14.71
CA ALA A 12 13.00 17.05 13.66
C ALA A 12 14.05 17.50 12.64
N HIS A 13 13.78 17.32 11.36
CA HIS A 13 14.54 17.96 10.29
C HIS A 13 13.59 18.72 9.37
N THR A 14 13.06 19.82 9.90
CA THR A 14 12.58 20.96 9.13
C THR A 14 13.82 21.72 8.67
N LYS A 15 14.09 21.78 7.37
CA LYS A 15 15.08 22.74 6.85
C LYS A 15 14.38 23.72 5.91
N ALA A 16 13.87 24.76 6.55
CA ALA A 16 13.42 25.99 5.92
C ALA A 16 14.63 26.75 5.34
N PHE A 17 14.51 27.09 4.06
CA PHE A 17 14.50 28.46 3.55
C PHE A 17 15.13 29.55 4.46
N ARG A 18 16.31 30.07 4.11
CA ARG A 18 16.59 31.51 3.85
C ARG A 18 18.08 31.82 3.61
N LEU A 19 18.27 32.61 2.55
CA LEU A 19 19.26 33.66 2.26
C LEU A 19 20.70 33.54 2.79
N ALA A 20 21.63 33.43 1.84
CA ALA A 20 22.86 34.20 1.88
C ALA A 20 22.84 35.19 0.70
N THR A 21 22.71 36.46 1.05
CA THR A 21 22.89 37.65 0.23
C THR A 21 24.35 37.84 -0.16
N ARG A 22 24.59 38.16 -1.43
CA ARG A 22 25.64 39.05 -1.93
C ARG A 22 25.17 39.51 -3.32
N ASP A 23 24.66 40.73 -3.44
CA ASP A 23 25.42 41.93 -3.90
C ASP A 23 26.01 41.70 -5.30
N VAL A 24 25.72 42.44 -6.38
CA VAL A 24 25.38 43.86 -6.54
C VAL A 24 24.68 44.07 -7.91
N HIS A 25 23.67 44.94 -7.90
CA HIS A 25 23.06 45.77 -8.95
C HIS A 25 23.51 45.73 -10.44
N CYS A 26 22.46 45.83 -11.28
CA CYS A 26 22.28 46.65 -12.49
C CYS A 26 22.77 46.11 -13.84
N PHE A 27 21.85 45.69 -14.71
CA PHE A 27 21.35 46.53 -15.81
C PHE A 27 20.12 45.88 -16.46
N SER A 28 19.11 46.70 -16.71
CA SER A 28 17.87 46.37 -17.41
C SER A 28 18.14 46.09 -18.89
N SER A 29 17.77 44.91 -19.37
CA SER A 29 17.49 44.67 -20.78
C SER A 29 16.34 43.66 -20.86
N ILE A 30 15.16 44.20 -21.12
CA ILE A 30 13.94 43.46 -21.44
C ILE A 30 14.24 42.62 -22.69
N LEU A 31 14.41 41.30 -22.52
CA LEU A 31 14.42 40.37 -23.65
C LEU A 31 12.98 40.16 -24.09
N VAL A 32 12.56 41.01 -25.01
CA VAL A 32 11.35 40.87 -25.82
C VAL A 32 11.39 39.49 -26.49
N SER A 33 10.41 38.65 -26.21
CA SER A 33 10.23 37.37 -26.92
C SER A 33 10.12 37.62 -28.43
N PRO A 34 10.83 36.87 -29.28
CA PRO A 34 10.72 37.01 -30.73
C PRO A 34 9.30 36.66 -31.20
N PRO A 35 8.79 37.34 -32.25
CA PRO A 35 7.45 37.11 -32.76
C PRO A 35 7.36 35.70 -33.35
N LEU A 36 6.24 35.02 -33.09
CA LEU A 36 5.92 33.70 -33.62
C LEU A 36 6.01 33.74 -35.15
N VAL A 37 7.03 33.08 -35.70
CA VAL A 37 7.09 32.72 -37.12
C VAL A 37 6.05 31.63 -37.33
N SER A 38 4.98 31.97 -38.03
CA SER A 38 4.05 31.00 -38.62
C SER A 38 4.84 30.02 -39.47
N LEU A 39 4.83 28.73 -39.12
CA LEU A 39 5.22 27.71 -40.08
C LEU A 39 4.13 27.63 -41.15
N ASP A 40 4.32 28.37 -42.23
CA ASP A 40 3.62 28.13 -43.50
C ASP A 40 4.09 26.77 -44.03
N LEU A 41 3.39 25.71 -43.63
CA LEU A 41 3.53 24.40 -44.23
C LEU A 41 2.86 24.47 -45.63
N PRO A 42 3.55 24.15 -46.74
CA PRO A 42 2.89 24.12 -48.03
C PRO A 42 1.81 23.03 -48.03
N GLU A 43 0.56 23.44 -48.24
CA GLU A 43 -0.57 22.58 -48.61
C GLU A 43 -0.31 21.96 -50.00
N ASN A 44 0.65 21.04 -50.10
CA ASN A 44 0.72 20.13 -51.22
C ASN A 44 0.18 18.78 -50.75
N TRP A 45 -1.15 18.68 -50.77
CA TRP A 45 -1.86 17.42 -50.62
C TRP A 45 -1.47 16.52 -51.79
N ILE A 46 -0.47 15.65 -51.59
CA ILE A 46 -0.17 14.60 -52.57
C ILE A 46 -1.37 13.63 -52.52
N PRO A 47 -2.18 13.48 -53.57
CA PRO A 47 -3.15 12.41 -53.60
C PRO A 47 -2.36 11.10 -53.62
N TYR A 48 -2.55 10.28 -52.59
CA TYR A 48 -2.04 8.91 -52.53
C TYR A 48 -2.52 8.14 -53.76
N SER A 49 -1.72 8.11 -54.82
CA SER A 49 -1.84 7.15 -55.91
C SER A 49 -0.91 5.99 -55.57
N ASP A 50 -1.48 5.03 -54.83
CA ASP A 50 -1.18 3.60 -54.78
C ASP A 50 -1.36 3.11 -53.32
N PRO A 51 -2.21 2.08 -53.08
CA PRO A 51 -2.26 1.46 -51.77
C PRO A 51 -0.89 0.81 -51.49
N PRO A 52 -0.28 1.05 -50.32
CA PRO A 52 0.90 0.28 -49.94
C PRO A 52 0.54 -1.22 -49.96
N PRO A 53 1.45 -2.11 -50.41
CA PRO A 53 1.22 -3.55 -50.35
C PRO A 53 0.85 -3.92 -48.90
N PRO A 54 -0.04 -4.90 -48.67
CA PRO A 54 -0.40 -5.31 -47.33
C PRO A 54 0.85 -5.84 -46.64
N VAL A 55 1.44 -5.02 -45.76
CA VAL A 55 2.53 -5.46 -44.91
C VAL A 55 1.87 -6.27 -43.80
N SER A 56 1.86 -7.58 -43.99
CA SER A 56 1.47 -8.55 -42.97
C SER A 56 2.49 -8.50 -41.83
N PHE A 57 2.24 -7.62 -40.85
CA PHE A 57 2.92 -7.67 -39.57
C PHE A 57 2.32 -8.82 -38.74
N GLU A 58 2.76 -10.04 -39.03
CA GLU A 58 2.64 -11.16 -38.11
C GLU A 58 3.84 -11.15 -37.18
N THR A 59 3.77 -10.35 -36.12
CA THR A 59 4.63 -10.58 -34.95
C THR A 59 3.79 -11.37 -33.96
N GLU A 60 3.98 -12.68 -33.90
CA GLU A 60 3.54 -13.49 -32.76
C GLU A 60 4.31 -13.01 -31.53
N GLN A 61 3.75 -12.01 -30.84
CA GLN A 61 4.31 -11.52 -29.60
C GLN A 61 3.80 -12.41 -28.47
N LYS A 62 4.56 -13.49 -28.20
CA LYS A 62 4.27 -14.42 -27.10
C LYS A 62 4.48 -13.73 -25.76
N THR A 63 3.41 -13.53 -25.01
CA THR A 63 3.46 -13.03 -23.63
C THR A 63 3.73 -14.19 -22.66
N VAL A 64 4.55 -13.93 -21.65
CA VAL A 64 4.77 -14.88 -20.54
C VAL A 64 3.70 -14.59 -19.49
N VAL A 65 2.83 -15.57 -19.22
CA VAL A 65 1.85 -15.48 -18.14
C VAL A 65 2.57 -15.68 -16.82
N VAL A 66 2.41 -14.72 -15.91
CA VAL A 66 2.90 -14.87 -14.52
C VAL A 66 1.84 -15.63 -13.72
N ASP A 67 2.15 -16.87 -13.34
CA ASP A 67 1.27 -17.68 -12.51
C ASP A 67 1.46 -17.33 -11.02
N GLY A 68 0.57 -16.49 -10.50
CA GLY A 68 0.57 -16.08 -9.10
C GLY A 68 0.28 -17.23 -8.13
N ASN A 69 -0.37 -18.31 -8.56
CA ASN A 69 -0.69 -19.43 -7.68
C ASN A 69 0.57 -20.23 -7.33
N VAL A 70 1.39 -20.52 -8.34
CA VAL A 70 2.69 -21.21 -8.15
C VAL A 70 3.59 -20.39 -7.24
N ILE A 71 3.71 -19.09 -7.50
CA ILE A 71 4.52 -18.17 -6.68
C ILE A 71 4.00 -18.13 -5.24
N ALA A 72 2.68 -18.08 -5.04
CA ALA A 72 2.09 -18.04 -3.71
C ALA A 72 2.31 -19.34 -2.93
N GLU A 73 2.26 -20.51 -3.58
CA GLU A 73 2.60 -21.81 -2.96
C GLU A 73 4.05 -21.88 -2.51
N GLU A 74 4.99 -21.41 -3.34
CA GLU A 74 6.40 -21.35 -2.98
C GLU A 74 6.63 -20.45 -1.75
N ILE A 75 5.95 -19.31 -1.70
CA ILE A 75 6.01 -18.40 -0.56
C ILE A 75 5.42 -19.05 0.69
N ARG A 76 4.24 -19.69 0.61
CA ARG A 76 3.61 -20.42 1.72
C ARG A 76 4.54 -21.48 2.29
N THR A 77 5.18 -22.27 1.42
CA THR A 77 6.13 -23.32 1.81
C THR A 77 7.31 -22.76 2.60
N LYS A 78 7.86 -21.62 2.16
CA LYS A 78 8.93 -20.93 2.89
C LYS A 78 8.46 -20.45 4.26
N ILE A 79 7.27 -19.83 4.32
CA ILE A 79 6.69 -19.34 5.58
C ILE A 79 6.48 -20.48 6.57
N ILE A 80 5.91 -21.62 6.13
CA ILE A 80 5.73 -22.82 6.97
C ILE A 80 7.05 -23.25 7.62
N SER A 81 8.12 -23.29 6.82
CA SER A 81 9.46 -23.66 7.31
C SER A 81 9.96 -22.68 8.37
N GLU A 82 9.85 -21.38 8.12
CA GLU A 82 10.30 -20.33 9.05
C GLU A 82 9.48 -20.29 10.35
N VAL A 83 8.14 -20.39 10.25
CA VAL A 83 7.26 -20.49 11.41
C VAL A 83 7.59 -21.74 12.23
N GLY A 84 7.84 -22.86 11.57
CA GLY A 84 8.28 -24.10 12.22
C GLY A 84 9.61 -23.96 12.96
N LYS A 85 10.59 -23.28 12.36
CA LYS A 85 11.88 -22.97 13.00
C LYS A 85 11.69 -22.06 14.21
N MET A 86 10.91 -20.99 14.07
CA MET A 86 10.62 -20.05 15.15
C MET A 86 9.93 -20.74 16.32
N LYS A 87 8.92 -21.58 16.05
CA LYS A 87 8.24 -22.37 17.08
C LYS A 87 9.19 -23.30 17.83
N LYS A 88 10.15 -23.93 17.15
CA LYS A 88 11.16 -24.79 17.79
C LYS A 88 12.19 -23.98 18.61
N ALA A 89 12.59 -22.80 18.13
CA ALA A 89 13.63 -22.00 18.75
C ALA A 89 13.15 -21.23 19.99
N VAL A 90 11.97 -20.60 19.93
CA VAL A 90 11.44 -19.71 20.98
C VAL A 90 10.07 -20.12 21.52
N GLY A 91 9.46 -21.19 21.00
CA GLY A 91 8.15 -21.66 21.46
C GLY A 91 6.96 -20.79 21.08
N LYS A 92 7.19 -19.73 20.28
CA LYS A 92 6.18 -18.76 19.85
C LYS A 92 5.94 -18.87 18.34
N VAL A 93 4.74 -18.47 17.92
CA VAL A 93 4.34 -18.31 16.51
C VAL A 93 3.86 -16.88 16.29
N PRO A 94 4.03 -16.32 15.08
CA PRO A 94 3.46 -15.03 14.75
C PRO A 94 1.93 -15.09 14.79
N GLY A 95 1.32 -13.92 14.98
CA GLY A 95 -0.11 -13.78 15.15
C GLY A 95 -0.66 -12.62 14.33
N LEU A 96 -1.75 -12.84 13.61
CA LEU A 96 -2.46 -11.87 12.80
C LEU A 96 -3.88 -11.68 13.32
N ALA A 97 -4.24 -10.45 13.72
CA ALA A 97 -5.61 -10.08 13.97
C ALA A 97 -6.23 -9.46 12.71
N VAL A 98 -7.47 -9.85 12.39
CA VAL A 98 -8.22 -9.33 11.25
C VAL A 98 -9.50 -8.70 11.78
N VAL A 99 -9.77 -7.46 11.38
CA VAL A 99 -10.99 -6.72 11.69
C VAL A 99 -11.81 -6.62 10.41
N LEU A 100 -13.03 -7.15 10.45
CA LEU A 100 -14.03 -7.04 9.40
C LEU A 100 -15.20 -6.22 9.91
N VAL A 101 -15.61 -5.22 9.14
CA VAL A 101 -16.77 -4.37 9.47
C VAL A 101 -17.86 -4.60 8.43
N GLY A 102 -19.06 -4.90 8.89
CA GLY A 102 -20.21 -5.22 8.05
C GLY A 102 -20.16 -6.63 7.44
N GLU A 103 -21.09 -6.88 6.52
CA GLU A 103 -21.35 -8.23 5.99
C GLU A 103 -21.18 -8.33 4.46
N GLN A 104 -20.32 -7.50 3.88
CA GLN A 104 -20.05 -7.55 2.44
C GLN A 104 -19.45 -8.91 2.05
N ARG A 105 -20.11 -9.61 1.11
CA ARG A 105 -19.75 -10.98 0.71
C ARG A 105 -18.34 -11.12 0.16
N ASP A 106 -17.89 -10.13 -0.62
CA ASP A 106 -16.56 -10.15 -1.21
C ASP A 106 -15.49 -10.02 -0.12
N SER A 107 -15.67 -9.06 0.79
CA SER A 107 -14.84 -8.87 1.99
C SER A 107 -14.77 -10.14 2.86
N GLN A 108 -15.88 -10.83 3.08
CA GLN A 108 -15.88 -12.11 3.82
C GLN A 108 -15.04 -13.19 3.13
N THR A 109 -15.11 -13.28 1.80
CA THR A 109 -14.33 -14.26 1.03
C THR A 109 -12.84 -13.96 1.13
N TYR A 110 -12.44 -12.70 0.96
CA TYR A 110 -11.04 -12.29 1.11
C TYR A 110 -10.51 -12.51 2.53
N VAL A 111 -11.28 -12.17 3.56
CA VAL A 111 -10.92 -12.42 4.95
C VAL A 111 -10.77 -13.91 5.21
N ARG A 112 -11.71 -14.73 4.76
CA ARG A 112 -11.63 -16.19 4.92
C ARG A 112 -10.37 -16.76 4.25
N ASN A 113 -10.00 -16.27 3.08
CA ASN A 113 -8.76 -16.66 2.41
C ASN A 113 -7.51 -16.25 3.20
N LYS A 114 -7.49 -15.06 3.81
CA LYS A 114 -6.39 -14.60 4.69
C LYS A 114 -6.25 -15.48 5.93
N ILE A 115 -7.37 -15.84 6.55
CA ILE A 115 -7.40 -16.74 7.71
C ILE A 115 -6.91 -18.13 7.31
N LYS A 116 -7.42 -18.69 6.21
CA LYS A 116 -6.98 -19.98 5.66
C LYS A 116 -5.48 -20.02 5.37
N ALA A 117 -4.93 -18.96 4.78
CA ALA A 117 -3.50 -18.86 4.53
C ALA A 117 -2.67 -18.82 5.84
N CYS A 118 -3.17 -18.18 6.89
CA CYS A 118 -2.53 -18.20 8.22
C CYS A 118 -2.54 -19.61 8.81
N GLU A 119 -3.68 -20.30 8.75
CA GLU A 119 -3.83 -21.68 9.23
C GLU A 119 -2.89 -22.64 8.49
N GLU A 120 -2.87 -22.56 7.15
CA GLU A 120 -1.98 -23.37 6.29
C GLU A 120 -0.51 -23.13 6.61
N THR A 121 -0.14 -21.92 7.01
CA THR A 121 1.24 -21.54 7.34
C THR A 121 1.63 -21.73 8.81
N GLY A 122 0.67 -22.10 9.67
CA GLY A 122 0.89 -22.25 11.12
C GLY A 122 0.95 -20.92 11.89
N ILE A 123 0.53 -19.82 11.28
CA ILE A 123 0.38 -18.51 11.89
C ILE A 123 -0.92 -18.49 12.70
N LYS A 124 -0.89 -17.94 13.92
CA LYS A 124 -2.10 -17.76 14.71
C LYS A 124 -2.94 -16.64 14.09
N SER A 125 -4.22 -16.88 13.83
CA SER A 125 -5.13 -15.84 13.36
C SER A 125 -6.30 -15.61 14.31
N VAL A 126 -6.74 -14.36 14.43
CA VAL A 126 -7.92 -13.96 15.20
C VAL A 126 -8.79 -13.07 14.34
N LEU A 127 -10.08 -13.36 14.25
CA LEU A 127 -11.05 -12.54 13.51
C LEU A 127 -11.96 -11.80 14.49
N ALA A 128 -12.10 -10.48 14.31
CA ALA A 128 -13.11 -9.65 14.94
C ALA A 128 -14.07 -9.14 13.89
N GLU A 129 -15.33 -9.55 14.00
CA GLU A 129 -16.42 -9.05 13.18
C GLU A 129 -17.17 -7.95 13.94
N LEU A 130 -17.32 -6.80 13.29
CA LEU A 130 -18.06 -5.66 13.80
C LEU A 130 -19.24 -5.38 12.86
N PRO A 131 -20.38 -4.94 13.38
CA PRO A 131 -21.54 -4.64 12.55
C PRO A 131 -21.29 -3.38 11.70
N GLU A 132 -22.08 -3.21 10.64
CA GLU A 132 -21.93 -2.09 9.70
C GLU A 132 -22.21 -0.72 10.36
N ASP A 133 -23.03 -0.71 11.42
CA ASP A 133 -23.37 0.46 12.23
C ASP A 133 -22.37 0.73 13.36
N CYS A 134 -21.23 0.03 13.39
CA CYS A 134 -20.25 0.22 14.44
C CYS A 134 -19.68 1.64 14.46
N THR A 135 -19.41 2.12 15.67
CA THR A 135 -18.82 3.44 15.90
C THR A 135 -17.30 3.38 15.81
N GLU A 136 -16.66 4.51 15.49
CA GLU A 136 -15.20 4.64 15.51
C GLU A 136 -14.59 4.21 16.85
N GLY A 137 -15.24 4.55 17.97
CA GLY A 137 -14.82 4.16 19.31
C GLY A 137 -14.80 2.64 19.52
N GLN A 138 -15.73 1.89 18.91
CA GLN A 138 -15.73 0.43 18.97
C GLN A 138 -14.55 -0.17 18.19
N ILE A 139 -14.26 0.34 16.98
CA ILE A 139 -13.10 -0.10 16.20
C ILE A 139 -11.81 0.18 16.96
N ILE A 140 -11.62 1.41 17.46
CA ILE A 140 -10.43 1.79 18.25
C ILE A 140 -10.28 0.89 19.48
N SER A 141 -11.38 0.52 20.15
CA SER A 141 -11.35 -0.36 21.32
C SER A 141 -10.87 -1.77 20.94
N VAL A 142 -11.32 -2.32 19.81
CA VAL A 142 -10.87 -3.62 19.30
C VAL A 142 -9.39 -3.57 18.92
N LEU A 143 -8.96 -2.52 18.22
CA LEU A 143 -7.56 -2.34 17.84
C LEU A 143 -6.66 -2.24 19.06
N ARG A 144 -7.04 -1.43 20.06
CA ARG A 144 -6.31 -1.33 21.32
C ARG A 144 -6.17 -2.67 22.01
N LYS A 145 -7.26 -3.45 22.07
CA LYS A 145 -7.24 -4.81 22.64
C LYS A 145 -6.23 -5.71 21.92
N PHE A 146 -6.16 -5.63 20.59
CA PHE A 146 -5.18 -6.41 19.82
C PHE A 146 -3.74 -5.93 20.00
N ASN A 147 -3.52 -4.64 20.14
CA ASN A 147 -2.20 -4.10 20.43
C ASN A 147 -1.68 -4.42 21.83
N GLU A 148 -2.57 -4.58 22.81
CA GLU A 148 -2.20 -5.02 24.16
C GLU A 148 -1.94 -6.55 24.22
N ASP A 149 -2.41 -7.31 23.23
CA ASP A 149 -2.21 -8.75 23.15
C ASP A 149 -0.83 -9.08 22.57
N THR A 150 0.10 -9.49 23.44
CA THR A 150 1.46 -9.91 23.07
C THR A 150 1.55 -11.14 22.13
N SER A 151 0.43 -11.81 21.86
CA SER A 151 0.36 -12.90 20.88
C SER A 151 0.04 -12.41 19.46
N ILE A 152 -0.38 -11.17 19.30
CA ILE A 152 -0.66 -10.53 18.00
C ILE A 152 0.55 -9.67 17.61
N HIS A 153 0.99 -9.84 16.37
CA HIS A 153 2.16 -9.17 15.81
C HIS A 153 1.82 -8.32 14.58
N GLY A 154 0.65 -8.55 13.99
CA GLY A 154 0.10 -7.74 12.91
C GLY A 154 -1.40 -7.62 13.06
N ILE A 155 -1.93 -6.47 12.64
CA ILE A 155 -3.36 -6.20 12.64
C ILE A 155 -3.75 -5.73 11.24
N LEU A 156 -4.79 -6.34 10.69
CA LEU A 156 -5.34 -6.03 9.39
C LEU A 156 -6.78 -5.54 9.54
N VAL A 157 -7.06 -4.34 9.07
CA VAL A 157 -8.43 -3.83 8.94
C VAL A 157 -8.86 -3.99 7.48
N GLN A 158 -9.93 -4.75 7.23
CA GLN A 158 -10.46 -4.98 5.90
C GLN A 158 -11.29 -3.77 5.45
N LEU A 159 -10.95 -3.25 4.27
CA LEU A 159 -11.67 -2.17 3.59
C LEU A 159 -12.60 -2.73 2.51
N PRO A 160 -13.62 -1.97 2.05
CA PRO A 160 -13.99 -0.62 2.49
C PRO A 160 -14.69 -0.61 3.86
N LEU A 161 -14.44 0.44 4.65
CA LEU A 161 -15.26 0.71 5.83
C LEU A 161 -16.55 1.44 5.41
N PRO A 162 -17.67 1.28 6.15
CA PRO A 162 -18.91 2.00 5.88
C PRO A 162 -18.68 3.52 5.91
N GLN A 163 -19.18 4.25 4.90
CA GLN A 163 -18.86 5.67 4.68
C GLN A 163 -19.30 6.62 5.82
N VAL A 164 -20.20 6.17 6.69
CA VAL A 164 -20.91 7.04 7.64
C VAL A 164 -20.08 7.50 8.84
N CYS A 165 -18.84 7.04 9.04
CA CYS A 165 -18.08 7.44 10.24
C CYS A 165 -16.56 7.63 10.07
N PHE A 166 -15.95 7.31 8.92
CA PHE A 166 -14.49 7.12 8.89
C PHE A 166 -13.75 8.13 8.01
N SER A 167 -13.03 9.05 8.66
CA SER A 167 -11.86 9.69 8.05
C SER A 167 -10.67 8.74 8.24
N PHE A 168 -10.13 8.24 7.13
CA PHE A 168 -9.00 7.29 7.07
C PHE A 168 -7.83 7.65 8.00
N PHE A 169 -7.63 8.95 8.24
CA PHE A 169 -6.55 9.51 9.05
C PHE A 169 -6.58 9.13 10.53
N SER A 170 -7.73 8.76 11.11
CA SER A 170 -7.80 8.43 12.54
C SER A 170 -7.11 7.11 12.90
N LEU A 171 -7.05 6.15 11.97
CA LEU A 171 -6.53 4.80 12.25
C LEU A 171 -4.99 4.77 12.27
N ASP A 172 -4.34 5.48 11.36
CA ASP A 172 -2.87 5.55 11.28
C ASP A 172 -2.25 6.23 12.52
N VAL A 173 -2.99 7.17 13.14
CA VAL A 173 -2.55 7.89 14.34
C VAL A 173 -2.59 7.00 15.58
N VAL A 174 -3.43 5.97 15.59
CA VAL A 174 -3.69 5.20 16.81
C VAL A 174 -2.62 4.14 17.06
N MET A 175 -1.92 3.56 16.07
CA MET A 175 -0.85 2.58 16.32
C MET A 175 0.12 2.34 15.14
N GLY A 176 1.42 2.32 15.45
CA GLY A 176 2.51 2.16 14.47
C GLY A 176 2.71 0.76 13.86
N ASP A 177 1.93 -0.24 14.29
CA ASP A 177 2.04 -1.64 13.82
C ASP A 177 0.78 -2.11 13.05
N VAL A 178 -0.20 -1.23 12.83
CA VAL A 178 -1.42 -1.58 12.09
C VAL A 178 -1.14 -1.49 10.59
N SER A 179 -1.31 -2.60 9.88
CA SER A 179 -1.25 -2.62 8.42
C SER A 179 -2.67 -2.53 7.87
N VAL A 180 -3.07 -1.34 7.44
CA VAL A 180 -4.36 -1.16 6.76
C VAL A 180 -4.20 -1.67 5.33
N VAL A 181 -5.01 -2.67 4.96
CA VAL A 181 -4.97 -3.26 3.61
C VAL A 181 -6.24 -2.87 2.87
N ASP A 182 -6.08 -1.95 1.93
CA ASP A 182 -7.11 -1.59 0.96
C ASP A 182 -7.16 -2.68 -0.11
N VAL A 183 -8.14 -3.57 -0.02
CA VAL A 183 -8.48 -4.45 -1.14
C VAL A 183 -9.42 -3.65 -2.02
N LYS A 184 -8.85 -2.83 -2.90
CA LYS A 184 -9.59 -2.34 -4.07
C LYS A 184 -9.59 -3.47 -5.09
N ASP A 185 -10.77 -3.93 -5.46
CA ASP A 185 -10.99 -4.74 -6.66
C ASP A 185 -10.52 -3.97 -7.92
#